data_AF-A0A8J3D4Y9-F1
#
_entry.id   AF-A0A8J3D4Y9-F1
#
_cell.length_a   1.000
_cell.length_b   1.000
_cell.length_c   1.000
_cell.angle_alpha   90.00
_cell.angle_beta   90.00
_cell.angle_gamma   90.00
#
_symmetry.space_group_name_H-M   'P 1'
#
loop_
_entity.id
_entity.type
_entity.pdbx_description
1 polymer ?
#
loop_
_entity_poly.entity_id
_entity_poly.type
_entity_poly.pdbx_seq_one_letter_code
_entity_poly.pdbx_strand_id
1 'polypeptide(L)' 'MLAMNYRGPLRVRIDQKPMPEIEHPEDAIVRVTRSCICGSDLHLYNGLVPDTRIGYTFGHEFVG' A
#
# COMPACT_ATOMS: atom_id res chain seq x y z
N MET A 1 -6.02 4.38 -9.88
CA MET A 1 -6.00 2.95 -9.51
C MET A 1 -6.62 2.75 -8.13
N LEU A 2 -7.25 1.59 -7.89
CA LEU A 2 -7.68 1.20 -6.56
C LEU A 2 -6.46 0.76 -5.73
N ALA A 3 -6.37 1.23 -4.49
CA ALA A 3 -5.30 0.86 -3.57
C ALA A 3 -5.81 0.77 -2.13
N MET A 4 -5.17 -0.08 -1.32
CA MET A 4 -5.41 -0.11 0.12
C MET A 4 -4.95 1.23 0.73
N ASN A 5 -5.79 1.85 1.56
CA ASN A 5 -5.51 3.13 2.18
C ASN A 5 -5.67 3.03 3.70
N TYR A 6 -4.63 3.42 4.42
CA TYR A 6 -4.65 3.53 5.86
C TYR A 6 -5.51 4.69 6.36
N ARG A 7 -6.41 4.40 7.30
CA ARG A 7 -7.33 5.37 7.92
C ARG A 7 -7.20 5.41 9.45
N GLY A 8 -6.07 4.95 9.98
CA GLY A 8 -5.79 4.87 11.41
C GLY A 8 -5.82 3.43 11.95
N PRO A 9 -5.48 3.23 13.23
CA PRO A 9 -5.43 1.89 13.82
C PRO A 9 -6.74 1.15 13.63
N LEU A 10 -6.64 -0.09 13.18
CA LEU A 10 -7.74 -1.00 12.86
C LEU A 10 -8.67 -0.52 11.73
N ARG A 11 -8.26 0.48 10.94
CA ARG A 11 -9.08 1.10 9.90
C ARG A 11 -8.32 1.22 8.60
N VAL A 12 -8.73 0.42 7.62
CA VAL A 12 -8.25 0.48 6.24
C VAL A 12 -9.43 0.48 5.28
N ARG A 13 -9.25 1.09 4.10
CA ARG A 13 -10.27 1.17 3.06
C ARG A 13 -9.62 1.10 1.68
N ILE A 14 -10.31 0.50 0.71
CA ILE A 14 -9.92 0.64 -0.68
C ILE A 14 -10.39 2.00 -1.19
N ASP A 15 -9.45 2.81 -1.69
CA ASP A 15 -9.73 4.12 -2.27
C ASP A 15 -9.12 4.24 -3.67
N GLN A 16 -9.66 5.14 -4.48
CA GLN A 16 -9.03 5.55 -5.75
C GLN A 16 -7.84 6.46 -5.46
N LYS A 17 -6.71 6.14 -6.09
CA LYS A 17 -5.47 6.94 -6.08
C LYS A 17 -5.01 7.26 -7.51
N PRO A 18 -4.20 8.31 -7.71
CA PRO A 18 -3.54 8.54 -9.00
C PRO A 18 -2.78 7.30 -9.49
N MET A 19 -2.62 7.18 -10.80
CA MET A 19 -1.68 6.20 -11.36
C MET A 19 -0.25 6.61 -10.98
N PRO A 20 0.65 5.67 -10.69
CA PRO A 20 2.06 6.00 -10.51
C PRO A 20 2.64 6.48 -11.85
N GLU A 21 3.66 7.32 -11.75
CA GLU A 21 4.43 7.85 -12.89
C GLU A 21 5.88 7.39 -12.76
N ILE A 22 6.60 7.36 -13.88
CA ILE A 22 8.04 7.07 -13.90
C ILE A 22 8.77 8.37 -13.51
N GLU A 23 9.51 8.36 -12.40
CA GLU A 23 10.24 9.54 -11.91
C GLU A 23 11.74 9.42 -12.16
N HIS A 24 12.26 8.19 -12.25
CA HIS A 24 13.65 7.87 -12.51
C HIS A 24 13.79 6.95 -13.74
N PRO A 25 14.88 7.05 -14.54
CA PRO A 25 15.08 6.21 -15.73
C PRO A 25 15.08 4.70 -15.49
N GLU A 26 15.30 4.28 -14.24
CA GLU A 26 15.35 2.87 -13.84
C GLU A 26 14.05 2.37 -13.19
N ASP A 27 13.01 3.21 -13.12
CA ASP A 27 11.72 2.80 -12.57
C ASP A 27 10.97 1.88 -13.54
N ALA A 28 10.11 1.02 -12.97
CA ALA A 28 9.15 0.23 -13.70
C ALA A 28 7.78 0.29 -13.04
N ILE A 29 6.73 0.42 -13.84
CA ILE A 29 5.34 0.32 -13.36
C ILE A 29 4.86 -1.10 -13.62
N VAL A 30 4.49 -1.80 -12.54
CA VAL A 30 3.98 -3.18 -12.60
C VAL A 30 2.47 -3.19 -12.44
N ARG A 31 1.77 -3.89 -13.33
CA ARG A 31 0.32 -4.14 -13.20
C ARG A 31 0.10 -5.35 -12.30
N VAL A 32 -0.10 -5.11 -11.00
CA VAL A 32 -0.35 -6.16 -10.01
C VAL A 32 -1.56 -7.01 -10.39
N THR A 33 -1.36 -8.33 -10.46
CA THR A 33 -2.41 -9.33 -10.73
C THR A 33 -2.84 -10.09 -9.49
N ARG A 34 -1.92 -10.31 -8.54
CA ARG A 34 -2.19 -10.85 -7.21
C ARG A 34 -1.29 -10.18 -6.18
N SER A 35 -1.79 -10.11 -4.95
CA SER A 35 -1.08 -9.60 -3.79
C SER A 35 -1.52 -10.37 -2.54
N CYS A 36 -0.65 -10.41 -1.54
CA CYS A 36 -0.87 -11.10 -0.27
C CYS A 36 -0.91 -10.10 0.89
N ILE A 37 -1.37 -10.58 2.04
CA ILE A 37 -1.27 -9.87 3.32
C ILE A 37 -0.18 -10.58 4.12
N CYS A 38 0.84 -9.83 4.52
CA CYS A 38 1.92 -10.32 5.36
C CYS A 38 1.55 -10.16 6.83
N GLY A 39 2.18 -10.96 7.70
CA GLY A 39 2.09 -10.73 9.15
C GLY A 39 2.60 -9.34 9.56
N SER A 40 3.59 -8.79 8.84
CA SER A 40 4.13 -7.46 9.10
C SER A 40 3.13 -6.32 8.80
N ASP A 41 2.20 -6.53 7.87
CA ASP A 41 1.11 -5.57 7.60
C ASP A 41 0.20 -5.41 8.82
N LEU A 42 0.15 -6.40 9.71
CA LEU A 42 -0.60 -6.31 10.96
C LEU A 42 0.04 -5.32 11.94
N HIS A 43 1.34 -5.10 11.90
CA HIS A 43 1.98 -4.07 12.73
C HIS A 43 1.52 -2.67 12.28
N LEU A 44 1.42 -2.43 10.96
CA LEU A 44 0.85 -1.19 10.39
C LEU A 44 -0.63 -1.04 10.74
N TYR A 45 -1.42 -2.10 10.55
CA TYR A 45 -2.85 -2.12 10.84
C TYR A 45 -3.15 -1.80 12.31
N ASN A 46 -2.34 -2.29 13.24
CA ASN A 46 -2.48 -2.01 14.67
C ASN A 46 -1.88 -0.65 15.09
N GLY A 47 -1.31 0.13 14.16
CA GLY A 47 -0.68 1.42 14.47
C GLY A 47 0.62 1.31 15.27
N LEU A 48 1.31 0.18 15.17
CA LEU A 48 2.55 -0.11 15.91
C LEU A 48 3.82 0.32 15.17
N VAL A 49 3.69 0.70 13.89
CA VAL A 49 4.80 1.21 13.09
C VAL A 49 4.85 2.74 13.21
N PRO A 50 5.94 3.31 13.73
CA PRO A 50 6.12 4.77 13.81
C PRO A 50 5.93 5.44 12.45
N ASP A 51 5.45 6.68 12.45
CA ASP A 51 5.24 7.49 11.25
C ASP A 51 4.29 6.92 10.18
N THR A 52 3.44 5.96 10.54
CA THR A 52 2.35 5.53 9.66
C THR A 52 1.27 6.60 9.57
N ARG A 53 1.17 7.30 8.44
CA ARG A 53 0.22 8.42 8.26
C ARG A 53 -1.05 7.98 7.53
N ILE A 54 -2.17 8.58 7.91
CA ILE A 54 -3.44 8.43 7.18
C ILE A 54 -3.19 8.81 5.72
N GLY A 55 -3.67 7.98 4.79
CA GLY A 55 -3.41 8.15 3.36
C GLY A 55 -2.38 7.19 2.80
N TYR A 56 -1.58 6.50 3.61
CA TYR A 56 -0.53 5.60 3.11
C TYR A 56 -1.12 4.35 2.42
N THR A 57 -0.43 3.90 1.36
CA THR A 57 -0.72 2.61 0.71
C THR A 57 0.04 1.50 1.40
N PHE A 58 -0.62 0.36 1.66
CA PHE A 58 -0.01 -0.82 2.26
C PHE A 58 0.12 -1.97 1.26
N GLY A 59 0.94 -2.96 1.63
CA GLY A 59 1.20 -4.17 0.85
C GLY A 59 2.59 -4.14 0.22
N HIS A 60 3.31 -5.25 0.36
CA HIS A 60 4.68 -5.41 -0.15
C HIS A 60 4.92 -6.80 -0.77
N GLU A 61 3.84 -7.56 -1.00
CA GLU A 61 3.88 -8.88 -1.61
C GLU A 61 2.96 -8.89 -2.83
N PHE A 62 3.52 -9.01 -4.04
CA PHE A 62 2.74 -9.00 -5.27
C PHE A 62 3.42 -9.78 -6.42
N VAL A 63 2.61 -10.12 -7.43
CA VAL A 63 3.06 -10.59 -8.75
C VAL A 63 2.31 -9.83 -9.85
N GLY A 64 2.99 -9.56 -10.98
CA GLY A 64 2.42 -8.83 -12.12
C GLY A 64 3.44 -8.57 -13.21
#